data_AF-A0A4S9ZZN1-F1
#
_entry.id   AF-A0A4S9ZZN1-F1
#
_cell.length_a   1.000
_cell.length_b   1.000
_cell.length_c   1.000
_cell.angle_alpha   90.00
_cell.angle_beta   90.00
_cell.angle_gamma   90.00
#
_symmetry.space_group_name_H-M   'P 1'
#
loop_
_entity.id
_entity.type
_entity.pdbx_description
1 polymer ?
#
loop_
_entity_poly.entity_id
_entity_poly.type
_entity_poly.pdbx_seq_one_letter_code
_entity_poly.pdbx_strand_id
1 'polypeptide(L)'
;MNHARPVVMRASCCAYTSPFAPSLLASVLGHTEAQNLSNSLLRGRFAVVTGLRSFSACSKLSARSRFISKSPPTVQRTSRDTTRDGSRGTRRRRDNAPHAPTWRDYDPAVGIPLLSGELDQTTITTIFGPDMHCDDGNHILRLMHYRRLSGSLIDVGIDFPKESGISSELAKKALDYIRTQDPSFDENEAGAIWAESEIMRVEEEYMARAEKLGIYKRTDNEQAPDTQSSASTSDIYGESALDKLRKANKARWMEEDRKKEEAKKQQEAERVAALKAEARDENPTADTKDEPGKIFSPFDEIALAQPAQKAWLEPVERKPWVKYYEEQATIIKDNKIPNLSTLRRLGPSALVLLAVLGGCWMLTETYTPPPRSARMFPDVPPAVATLGAITAINFAVFVAWRIPPLWRTMNKTFQVTAAYPFAIGTLGAQFSHQSIRHLFINTVMLWPFGWILHDDVGRGTFLAVYLACGTVGTYGSLAFNVLA
;
A
#
# COMPACT_ATOMS: atom_id res chain seq x y z
N MET A 1 90.41 -13.93 16.51
CA MET A 1 90.16 -13.66 15.08
C MET A 1 88.80 -13.00 14.95
N ASN A 2 88.80 -11.75 14.46
CA ASN A 2 87.72 -11.00 13.83
C ASN A 2 86.27 -11.27 14.28
N HIS A 3 85.73 -10.37 15.10
CA HIS A 3 84.29 -10.11 15.20
C HIS A 3 83.98 -8.69 14.73
N ALA A 4 82.82 -8.58 14.09
CA ALA A 4 82.49 -7.57 13.11
C ALA A 4 81.62 -6.42 13.66
N ARG A 5 81.76 -5.28 12.95
CA ARG A 5 80.86 -4.11 12.79
C ARG A 5 80.81 -3.08 13.92
N PRO A 6 80.36 -1.83 13.65
CA PRO A 6 80.44 -1.01 12.42
C PRO A 6 80.83 0.47 12.70
N VAL A 7 81.37 1.21 11.71
CA VAL A 7 81.43 2.69 11.76
C VAL A 7 81.22 3.33 10.37
N VAL A 8 80.46 4.41 10.42
CA VAL A 8 79.94 5.39 9.44
C VAL A 8 81.03 6.26 8.76
N MET A 9 80.81 6.72 7.51
CA MET A 9 81.27 7.98 6.87
C MET A 9 80.78 7.99 5.39
N ARG A 10 80.48 9.05 4.62
CA ARG A 10 80.45 10.54 4.64
C ARG A 10 79.72 10.94 3.31
N ALA A 11 78.78 11.90 3.19
CA ALA A 11 78.81 13.39 3.28
C ALA A 11 79.10 14.16 1.96
N SER A 12 78.17 15.06 1.57
CA SER A 12 78.31 16.40 0.89
C SER A 12 77.13 16.66 -0.08
N CYS A 13 76.50 17.83 -0.25
CA CYS A 13 76.65 19.20 0.29
C CYS A 13 75.39 20.03 -0.05
N CYS A 14 75.08 21.02 0.80
CA CYS A 14 74.45 22.35 0.56
C CYS A 14 73.06 22.48 -0.11
N ALA A 15 72.18 23.45 0.19
CA ALA A 15 72.00 24.42 1.27
C ALA A 15 70.67 25.21 1.03
N TYR A 16 70.14 25.85 2.09
CA TYR A 16 69.13 26.94 2.14
C TYR A 16 67.65 26.59 1.85
N THR A 17 66.62 27.04 2.59
CA THR A 17 66.43 27.69 3.91
C THR A 17 64.91 27.71 4.15
N SER A 18 64.44 27.25 5.30
CA SER A 18 63.22 27.79 5.94
C SER A 18 63.62 28.97 6.84
N PRO A 19 62.71 29.86 7.27
CA PRO A 19 62.06 29.62 8.58
C PRO A 19 60.65 30.31 8.66
N PHE A 20 59.76 30.22 9.65
CA PHE A 20 59.75 29.94 11.08
C PHE A 20 58.31 29.49 11.46
N ALA A 21 58.18 28.52 12.36
CA ALA A 21 57.09 28.41 13.35
C ALA A 21 57.71 28.76 14.74
N PRO A 22 57.10 28.63 15.95
CA PRO A 22 55.71 28.33 16.36
C PRO A 22 55.19 29.14 17.60
N SER A 23 53.92 28.87 17.99
CA SER A 23 53.34 28.76 19.35
C SER A 23 53.46 29.86 20.43
N LEU A 24 52.32 30.23 21.06
CA LEU A 24 52.23 30.53 22.50
C LEU A 24 50.80 30.28 23.06
N LEU A 25 50.77 30.02 24.37
CA LEU A 25 49.73 29.42 25.22
C LEU A 25 48.70 30.41 25.82
N ALA A 26 47.55 29.84 26.18
CA ALA A 26 46.72 30.09 27.38
C ALA A 26 45.76 31.31 27.49
N SER A 27 44.47 30.93 27.63
CA SER A 27 43.50 31.30 28.67
C SER A 27 43.11 32.78 28.89
N VAL A 28 41.87 33.12 28.53
CA VAL A 28 41.02 34.07 29.27
C VAL A 28 39.57 33.57 29.26
N LEU A 29 39.06 33.28 30.46
CA LEU A 29 37.65 33.14 30.79
C LEU A 29 36.94 34.50 30.66
N GLY A 30 35.76 34.50 30.05
CA GLY A 30 34.88 35.68 30.01
C GLY A 30 33.45 35.26 29.69
N HIS A 31 32.64 35.16 30.74
CA HIS A 31 31.17 35.14 30.70
C HIS A 31 30.62 36.31 29.89
N THR A 32 29.65 36.08 28.99
CA THR A 32 28.41 36.88 28.91
C THR A 32 27.35 36.21 28.03
N GLU A 33 26.19 35.99 28.66
CA GLU A 33 24.81 36.08 28.19
C GLU A 33 24.38 35.54 26.82
N ALA A 34 23.55 34.49 26.90
CA ALA A 34 22.52 34.19 25.94
C ALA A 34 21.48 35.33 25.90
N GLN A 35 21.22 35.86 24.71
CA GLN A 35 20.00 36.61 24.43
C GLN A 35 19.35 36.09 23.15
N ASN A 36 18.15 35.56 23.33
CA ASN A 36 17.11 35.43 22.32
C ASN A 36 16.90 36.79 21.64
N LEU A 37 17.06 36.86 20.33
CA LEU A 37 16.42 37.89 19.52
C LEU A 37 16.02 37.32 18.16
N SER A 38 14.72 37.08 18.06
CA SER A 38 13.93 37.14 16.84
C SER A 38 14.30 38.36 15.98
N ASN A 39 14.52 38.13 14.68
CA ASN A 39 13.99 38.91 13.55
C ASN A 39 14.55 38.27 12.26
N SER A 40 13.71 37.70 11.39
CA SER A 40 13.03 38.46 10.33
C SER A 40 14.01 39.35 9.57
N LEU A 41 14.51 38.88 8.44
CA LEU A 41 14.66 39.62 7.17
C LEU A 41 15.43 38.74 6.16
N LEU A 42 14.77 38.32 5.08
CA LEU A 42 15.11 38.73 3.71
C LEU A 42 14.25 37.95 2.70
N ARG A 43 13.23 38.64 2.18
CA ARG A 43 12.68 38.40 0.85
C ARG A 43 13.78 38.64 -0.17
N GLY A 44 14.04 37.65 -1.01
CA GLY A 44 14.76 37.81 -2.27
C GLY A 44 14.12 36.91 -3.31
N ARG A 45 13.30 37.49 -4.18
CA ARG A 45 12.74 36.84 -5.37
C ARG A 45 13.85 36.70 -6.40
N PHE A 46 14.09 35.49 -6.92
CA PHE A 46 14.54 35.30 -8.31
C PHE A 46 13.83 34.09 -8.92
N ALA A 47 13.08 34.40 -9.97
CA ALA A 47 12.29 33.47 -10.77
C ALA A 47 13.21 32.63 -11.67
N VAL A 48 12.94 31.33 -11.75
CA VAL A 48 13.57 30.44 -12.71
C VAL A 48 12.87 30.63 -14.06
N VAL A 49 13.64 31.14 -15.03
CA VAL A 49 13.32 31.21 -16.44
C VAL A 49 13.22 29.80 -17.01
N THR A 50 12.04 29.40 -17.48
CA THR A 50 11.88 28.32 -18.44
C THR A 50 11.31 28.91 -19.72
N GLY A 51 12.20 29.19 -20.68
CA GLY A 51 11.84 29.59 -22.02
C GLY A 51 11.57 28.35 -22.87
N LEU A 52 10.30 28.11 -23.22
CA LEU A 52 9.94 27.30 -24.38
C LEU A 52 9.36 28.23 -25.44
N ARG A 53 10.04 28.23 -26.59
CA ARG A 53 9.75 29.05 -27.75
C ARG A 53 8.46 28.57 -28.41
N SER A 54 7.62 29.55 -28.71
CA SER A 54 6.41 29.45 -29.50
C SER A 54 6.74 29.08 -30.94
N PHE A 55 6.09 28.05 -31.48
CA PHE A 55 5.83 27.92 -32.91
C PHE A 55 4.31 27.89 -33.10
N SER A 56 3.80 28.99 -33.63
CA SER A 56 2.43 29.16 -34.10
C SER A 56 2.31 28.57 -35.49
N ALA A 57 1.38 27.63 -35.67
CA ALA A 57 0.80 27.33 -36.98
C ALA A 57 -0.71 27.20 -36.79
N CYS A 58 -1.39 28.27 -37.16
CA CYS A 58 -2.84 28.39 -37.22
C CYS A 58 -3.37 27.54 -38.39
N SER A 59 -4.30 26.62 -38.13
CA SER A 59 -5.27 26.22 -39.14
C SER A 59 -6.64 26.05 -38.47
N LYS A 60 -7.58 26.86 -38.96
CA LYS A 60 -8.95 26.96 -38.51
C LYS A 60 -9.73 25.72 -38.99
N LEU A 61 -10.36 24.99 -38.07
CA LEU A 61 -11.58 24.24 -38.38
C LEU A 61 -12.55 24.36 -37.21
N SER A 62 -13.55 25.20 -37.44
CA SER A 62 -14.77 25.34 -36.64
C SER A 62 -15.68 24.15 -36.94
N ALA A 63 -16.07 23.40 -35.92
CA ALA A 63 -17.25 22.53 -35.96
C ALA A 63 -17.83 22.40 -34.55
N ARG A 64 -18.80 23.27 -34.24
CA ARG A 64 -19.76 23.09 -33.14
C ARG A 64 -20.56 21.81 -33.42
N SER A 65 -20.35 20.74 -32.66
CA SER A 65 -21.34 19.66 -32.60
C SER A 65 -22.49 20.09 -31.69
N ARG A 66 -23.54 20.65 -32.30
CA ARG A 66 -24.85 20.72 -31.66
C ARG A 66 -25.38 19.29 -31.54
N PHE A 67 -25.75 18.89 -30.32
CA PHE A 67 -26.48 17.65 -30.11
C PHE A 67 -27.83 17.75 -30.83
N ILE A 68 -28.09 16.78 -31.72
CA ILE A 68 -29.37 16.61 -32.39
C ILE A 68 -30.30 15.94 -31.37
N SER A 69 -31.39 16.61 -30.99
CA SER A 69 -32.44 15.98 -30.20
C SER A 69 -33.12 14.89 -31.03
N LYS A 70 -33.22 13.68 -30.47
CA LYS A 70 -34.18 12.69 -30.97
C LYS A 70 -35.51 12.98 -30.27
N SER A 71 -36.57 13.14 -31.05
CA SER A 71 -37.94 13.23 -30.55
C SER A 71 -38.36 11.93 -29.84
N PRO A 72 -39.26 12.00 -28.86
CA PRO A 72 -39.70 10.82 -28.11
C PRO A 72 -40.53 9.88 -28.99
N PRO A 73 -40.52 8.55 -28.75
CA PRO A 73 -41.34 7.64 -29.53
C PRO A 73 -42.83 7.84 -29.20
N THR A 74 -43.61 8.10 -30.24
CA THR A 74 -45.08 8.06 -30.20
C THR A 74 -45.53 6.60 -30.08
N VAL A 75 -46.38 6.32 -29.09
CA VAL A 75 -47.02 5.01 -28.88
C VAL A 75 -47.93 4.68 -30.09
N GLN A 76 -47.48 3.80 -30.98
CA GLN A 76 -48.35 3.18 -31.98
C GLN A 76 -48.94 1.88 -31.43
N ARG A 77 -50.25 1.89 -31.12
CA ARG A 77 -51.04 0.67 -30.94
C ARG A 77 -51.18 -0.02 -32.28
N THR A 78 -50.51 -1.16 -32.47
CA THR A 78 -50.80 -2.07 -33.58
C THR A 78 -51.57 -3.26 -33.04
N SER A 79 -52.84 -3.32 -33.43
CA SER A 79 -53.70 -4.48 -33.31
C SER A 79 -53.38 -5.46 -34.45
N ARG A 80 -53.19 -6.74 -34.13
CA ARG A 80 -53.37 -7.82 -35.11
C ARG A 80 -53.90 -9.08 -34.45
N ASP A 81 -54.90 -9.61 -35.12
CA ASP A 81 -55.83 -10.66 -34.73
C ASP A 81 -55.45 -11.99 -35.43
N THR A 82 -55.68 -13.12 -34.74
CA THR A 82 -55.96 -14.51 -35.25
C THR A 82 -54.92 -15.24 -36.14
N THR A 83 -54.60 -16.55 -36.04
CA THR A 83 -55.33 -17.79 -35.62
C THR A 83 -54.38 -19.02 -35.45
N ARG A 84 -54.70 -19.89 -34.45
CA ARG A 84 -54.60 -21.39 -34.32
C ARG A 84 -53.28 -22.14 -34.64
N ASP A 85 -52.80 -23.17 -33.90
CA ASP A 85 -53.41 -24.30 -33.15
C ASP A 85 -52.32 -24.96 -32.23
N GLY A 86 -52.46 -25.10 -30.89
CA GLY A 86 -52.82 -26.33 -30.13
C GLY A 86 -51.59 -27.05 -29.49
N SER A 87 -51.50 -27.52 -28.22
CA SER A 87 -52.37 -27.56 -27.04
C SER A 87 -51.58 -27.90 -25.74
N ARG A 88 -52.16 -27.54 -24.56
CA ARG A 88 -51.96 -27.99 -23.15
C ARG A 88 -50.78 -27.40 -22.35
N GLY A 89 -50.95 -26.81 -21.16
CA GLY A 89 -52.15 -26.51 -20.38
C GLY A 89 -51.83 -26.33 -18.90
N THR A 90 -51.79 -25.10 -18.39
CA THR A 90 -51.97 -24.78 -16.96
C THR A 90 -52.60 -23.40 -16.81
N ARG A 91 -53.34 -23.27 -15.71
CA ARG A 91 -54.44 -22.33 -15.45
C ARG A 91 -53.92 -20.88 -15.24
N ARG A 92 -53.84 -20.06 -16.31
CA ARG A 92 -53.66 -18.59 -16.16
C ARG A 92 -54.99 -17.96 -15.74
N ARG A 93 -55.13 -17.70 -14.44
CA ARG A 93 -56.17 -16.85 -13.89
C ARG A 93 -55.79 -15.39 -14.20
N ARG A 94 -56.65 -14.77 -14.98
CA ARG A 94 -56.83 -13.35 -15.30
C ARG A 94 -56.25 -12.37 -14.24
N ASP A 95 -55.16 -11.69 -14.57
CA ASP A 95 -54.72 -10.39 -14.03
C ASP A 95 -54.12 -9.54 -15.18
N ASN A 96 -54.88 -9.34 -16.27
CA ASN A 96 -54.54 -8.34 -17.29
C ASN A 96 -55.06 -6.96 -16.84
N ALA A 97 -54.54 -6.45 -15.72
CA ALA A 97 -54.52 -5.01 -15.49
C ALA A 97 -53.21 -4.49 -16.10
N PRO A 98 -53.19 -3.40 -16.88
CA PRO A 98 -51.93 -2.81 -17.30
C PRO A 98 -51.15 -2.43 -16.03
N HIS A 99 -50.05 -3.14 -15.75
CA HIS A 99 -49.15 -2.77 -14.67
C HIS A 99 -48.67 -1.35 -14.94
N ALA A 100 -48.81 -0.46 -13.95
CA ALA A 100 -48.24 0.87 -14.03
C ALA A 100 -46.73 0.71 -14.31
N PRO A 101 -46.15 1.41 -15.31
CA PRO A 101 -44.74 1.33 -15.61
C PRO A 101 -43.93 1.56 -14.34
N THR A 102 -43.14 0.57 -13.95
CA THR A 102 -42.27 0.66 -12.78
C THR A 102 -40.92 1.22 -13.22
N TRP A 103 -40.10 1.72 -12.29
CA TRP A 103 -38.76 2.23 -12.61
C TRP A 103 -37.89 1.24 -13.41
N ARG A 104 -38.14 -0.08 -13.28
CA ARG A 104 -37.45 -1.15 -14.04
C ARG A 104 -37.71 -1.12 -15.54
N ASP A 105 -38.79 -0.46 -15.98
CA ASP A 105 -39.16 -0.38 -17.40
C ASP A 105 -38.45 0.77 -18.12
N TYR A 106 -37.69 1.61 -17.38
CA TYR A 106 -36.98 2.78 -17.91
C TYR A 106 -35.47 2.55 -17.96
N ASP A 107 -34.82 3.14 -18.96
CA ASP A 107 -33.36 3.13 -19.09
C ASP A 107 -32.73 4.05 -18.02
N PRO A 108 -31.78 3.56 -17.20
CA PRO A 108 -31.05 4.38 -16.22
C PRO A 108 -30.42 5.65 -16.81
N ALA A 109 -30.03 5.63 -18.08
CA ALA A 109 -29.38 6.77 -18.76
C ALA A 109 -30.36 7.85 -19.21
N VAL A 110 -31.64 7.52 -19.37
CA VAL A 110 -32.70 8.46 -19.81
C VAL A 110 -33.48 9.00 -18.60
N GLY A 111 -33.65 8.16 -17.58
CA GLY A 111 -34.39 8.46 -16.36
C GLY A 111 -35.90 8.29 -16.50
N ILE A 112 -36.64 8.66 -15.44
CA ILE A 112 -38.10 8.51 -15.36
C ILE A 112 -38.75 9.89 -15.50
N PRO A 113 -39.80 10.04 -16.33
CA PRO A 113 -40.54 11.30 -16.42
C PRO A 113 -41.13 11.68 -15.06
N LEU A 114 -41.17 12.98 -14.76
CA LEU A 114 -41.78 13.49 -13.54
C LEU A 114 -43.29 13.25 -13.55
N LEU A 115 -43.88 13.05 -12.36
CA LEU A 115 -45.33 12.87 -12.20
C LEU A 115 -46.14 14.05 -12.80
N SER A 116 -45.60 15.26 -12.70
CA SER A 116 -46.23 16.50 -13.19
C SER A 116 -45.97 16.78 -14.68
N GLY A 117 -45.20 15.94 -15.37
CA GLY A 117 -44.74 16.18 -16.74
C GLY A 117 -43.46 17.02 -16.81
N GLU A 118 -43.03 17.36 -18.03
CA GLU A 118 -41.87 18.24 -18.25
C GLU A 118 -42.18 19.66 -17.78
N LEU A 119 -41.23 20.29 -17.09
CA LEU A 119 -41.41 21.63 -16.52
C LEU A 119 -41.07 22.71 -17.55
N ASP A 120 -41.75 23.86 -17.46
CA ASP A 120 -41.47 25.04 -18.27
C ASP A 120 -40.15 25.72 -17.89
N GLN A 121 -39.58 26.47 -18.85
CA GLN A 121 -38.31 27.19 -18.70
C GLN A 121 -38.28 28.14 -17.48
N THR A 122 -39.39 28.76 -17.13
CA THR A 122 -39.50 29.68 -15.97
C THR A 122 -39.28 28.95 -14.64
N THR A 123 -39.86 27.75 -14.52
CA THR A 123 -39.72 26.88 -13.34
C THR A 123 -38.31 26.30 -13.26
N ILE A 124 -37.76 25.84 -14.39
CA ILE A 124 -36.38 25.36 -14.47
C ILE A 124 -35.37 26.45 -14.06
N THR A 125 -35.56 27.68 -14.52
CA THR A 125 -34.72 28.82 -14.13
C THR A 125 -34.81 29.13 -12.65
N THR A 126 -35.97 28.92 -12.03
CA THR A 126 -36.15 29.08 -10.58
C THR A 126 -35.41 28.00 -9.78
N ILE A 127 -35.41 26.76 -10.26
CA ILE A 127 -34.78 25.62 -9.57
C ILE A 127 -33.25 25.65 -9.73
N PHE A 128 -32.75 25.77 -10.96
CA PHE A 128 -31.32 25.60 -11.26
C PHE A 128 -30.55 26.92 -11.37
N GLY A 129 -31.21 27.98 -11.83
CA GLY A 129 -30.62 29.30 -12.09
C GLY A 129 -30.86 29.80 -13.53
N PRO A 130 -30.47 31.05 -13.85
CA PRO A 130 -30.74 31.69 -15.14
C PRO A 130 -30.02 31.06 -16.33
N ASP A 131 -28.90 30.37 -16.11
CA ASP A 131 -28.05 29.83 -17.17
C ASP A 131 -28.47 28.42 -17.65
N MET A 132 -29.54 27.84 -17.10
CA MET A 132 -29.97 26.46 -17.39
C MET A 132 -31.03 26.40 -18.51
N HIS A 133 -30.79 25.55 -19.52
CA HIS A 133 -31.76 25.28 -20.58
C HIS A 133 -32.88 24.31 -20.12
N CYS A 134 -34.09 24.49 -20.62
CA CYS A 134 -35.28 23.70 -20.26
C CYS A 134 -35.04 22.18 -20.36
N ASP A 135 -34.54 21.73 -21.51
CA ASP A 135 -34.33 20.30 -21.79
C ASP A 135 -33.30 19.67 -20.86
N ASP A 136 -32.21 20.38 -20.56
CA ASP A 136 -31.13 19.91 -19.70
C ASP A 136 -31.59 19.82 -18.24
N GLY A 137 -32.32 20.83 -17.76
CA GLY A 137 -32.91 20.84 -16.42
C GLY A 137 -33.92 19.70 -16.23
N ASN A 138 -34.80 19.50 -17.20
CA ASN A 138 -35.75 18.38 -17.19
C ASN A 138 -35.03 17.03 -17.26
N HIS A 139 -33.94 16.91 -18.01
CA HIS A 139 -33.15 15.67 -18.05
C HIS A 139 -32.51 15.34 -16.70
N ILE A 140 -31.90 16.33 -16.02
CA ILE A 140 -31.32 16.13 -14.67
C ILE A 140 -32.42 15.69 -13.68
N LEU A 141 -33.60 16.30 -13.75
CA LEU A 141 -34.74 15.91 -12.91
C LEU A 141 -35.18 14.46 -13.18
N ARG A 142 -35.25 14.01 -14.43
CA ARG A 142 -35.59 12.61 -14.77
C ARG A 142 -34.56 11.61 -14.23
N LEU A 143 -33.29 11.94 -14.33
CA LEU A 143 -32.20 11.10 -13.83
C LEU A 143 -32.24 10.97 -12.31
N MET A 144 -32.40 12.09 -11.60
CA MET A 144 -32.49 12.07 -10.14
C MET A 144 -33.77 11.38 -9.66
N HIS A 145 -34.87 11.51 -10.41
CA HIS A 145 -36.12 10.80 -10.11
C HIS A 145 -35.95 9.28 -10.25
N TYR A 146 -35.23 8.82 -11.29
CA TYR A 146 -34.85 7.42 -11.45
C TYR A 146 -33.99 6.92 -10.28
N ARG A 147 -32.94 7.64 -9.89
CA ARG A 147 -32.05 7.24 -8.78
C ARG A 147 -32.79 7.15 -7.45
N ARG A 148 -33.76 8.05 -7.22
CA ARG A 148 -34.62 8.04 -6.04
C ARG A 148 -35.56 6.83 -6.02
N LEU A 149 -36.29 6.59 -7.11
CA LEU A 149 -37.28 5.50 -7.18
C LEU A 149 -36.64 4.10 -7.22
N SER A 150 -35.49 3.97 -7.88
CA SER A 150 -34.75 2.69 -7.95
C SER A 150 -34.01 2.35 -6.67
N GLY A 151 -33.73 3.33 -5.81
CA GLY A 151 -32.85 3.15 -4.64
C GLY A 151 -31.36 3.20 -4.98
N SER A 152 -30.99 3.37 -6.25
CA SER A 152 -29.58 3.43 -6.68
C SER A 152 -28.81 4.65 -6.14
N LEU A 153 -29.50 5.59 -5.49
CA LEU A 153 -28.90 6.75 -4.84
C LEU A 153 -27.89 6.35 -3.75
N ILE A 154 -28.11 5.23 -3.05
CA ILE A 154 -27.20 4.75 -2.00
C ILE A 154 -25.86 4.25 -2.55
N ASP A 155 -25.86 3.75 -3.78
CA ASP A 155 -24.71 3.15 -4.45
C ASP A 155 -23.98 4.18 -5.34
N VAL A 156 -24.70 4.79 -6.29
CA VAL A 156 -24.12 5.73 -7.27
C VAL A 156 -23.97 7.15 -6.71
N GLY A 157 -24.77 7.52 -5.70
CA GLY A 157 -24.75 8.86 -5.11
C GLY A 157 -25.36 9.95 -5.99
N ILE A 158 -25.06 11.21 -5.64
CA ILE A 158 -25.55 12.43 -6.32
C ILE A 158 -24.62 12.86 -7.46
N ASP A 159 -23.39 12.36 -7.46
CA ASP A 159 -22.38 12.77 -8.43
C ASP A 159 -22.58 12.11 -9.80
N PHE A 160 -22.14 12.83 -10.83
CA PHE A 160 -22.16 12.38 -12.22
C PHE A 160 -20.75 12.47 -12.82
N PRO A 161 -20.42 11.66 -13.85
CA PRO A 161 -19.15 11.77 -14.55
C PRO A 161 -18.93 13.17 -15.12
N LYS A 162 -17.69 13.69 -15.08
CA LYS A 162 -17.35 15.04 -15.56
C LYS A 162 -17.75 15.30 -17.01
N GLU A 163 -17.80 14.24 -17.83
CA GLU A 163 -18.20 14.28 -19.24
C GLU A 163 -19.67 14.66 -19.45
N SER A 164 -20.54 14.39 -18.47
CA SER A 164 -21.97 14.73 -18.53
C SER A 164 -22.25 16.23 -18.33
N GLY A 165 -21.28 17.01 -17.84
CA GLY A 165 -21.46 18.44 -17.54
C GLY A 165 -22.37 18.74 -16.33
N ILE A 166 -22.89 17.72 -15.64
CA ILE A 166 -23.79 17.88 -14.50
C ILE A 166 -22.97 18.05 -13.21
N SER A 167 -23.07 19.24 -12.58
CA SER A 167 -22.46 19.51 -11.28
C SER A 167 -23.25 18.86 -10.15
N SER A 168 -22.56 18.40 -9.09
CA SER A 168 -23.14 17.85 -7.87
C SER A 168 -24.15 18.82 -7.22
N GLU A 169 -23.90 20.13 -7.28
CA GLU A 169 -24.80 21.15 -6.76
C GLU A 169 -26.14 21.20 -7.51
N LEU A 170 -26.11 21.03 -8.84
CA LEU A 170 -27.31 20.99 -9.67
C LEU A 170 -28.12 19.72 -9.37
N ALA A 171 -27.45 18.57 -9.26
CA ALA A 171 -28.09 17.31 -8.91
C ALA A 171 -28.73 17.35 -7.51
N LYS A 172 -28.11 18.03 -6.55
CA LYS A 172 -28.71 18.26 -5.22
C LYS A 172 -29.99 19.10 -5.30
N LYS A 173 -29.97 20.22 -6.03
CA LYS A 173 -31.17 21.06 -6.23
C LYS A 173 -32.31 20.29 -6.90
N ALA A 174 -31.98 19.46 -7.90
CA ALA A 174 -32.94 18.59 -8.57
C ALA A 174 -33.57 17.58 -7.59
N LEU A 175 -32.75 16.94 -6.76
CA LEU A 175 -33.20 15.97 -5.77
C LEU A 175 -34.08 16.61 -4.69
N ASP A 176 -33.69 17.78 -4.18
CA ASP A 176 -34.48 18.53 -3.20
C ASP A 176 -35.85 18.89 -3.79
N TYR A 177 -35.91 19.34 -5.05
CA TYR A 177 -37.17 19.58 -5.74
C TYR A 177 -38.03 18.31 -5.85
N ILE A 178 -37.47 17.17 -6.28
CA ILE A 178 -38.21 15.91 -6.42
C ILE A 178 -38.77 15.44 -5.07
N ARG A 179 -38.03 15.64 -3.98
CA ARG A 179 -38.50 15.35 -2.61
C ARG A 179 -39.68 16.20 -2.19
N THR A 180 -39.77 17.44 -2.67
CA THR A 180 -40.97 18.28 -2.43
C THR A 180 -42.21 17.80 -3.16
N GLN A 181 -42.04 17.16 -4.32
CA GLN A 181 -43.16 16.68 -5.14
C GLN A 181 -43.81 15.41 -4.56
N ASP A 182 -42.98 14.51 -4.01
CA ASP A 182 -43.47 13.31 -3.33
C ASP A 182 -42.74 13.08 -2.00
N PRO A 183 -43.20 13.74 -0.91
CA PRO A 183 -42.61 13.58 0.42
C PRO A 183 -42.92 12.23 1.07
N SER A 184 -43.90 11.49 0.55
CA SER A 184 -44.41 10.24 1.16
C SER A 184 -43.56 9.01 0.83
N PHE A 185 -42.71 9.11 -0.18
CA PHE A 185 -41.85 8.03 -0.64
C PHE A 185 -40.65 7.80 0.29
N ASP A 186 -40.49 6.55 0.74
CA ASP A 186 -39.38 6.13 1.59
C ASP A 186 -38.14 5.75 0.74
N GLU A 187 -37.17 6.67 0.70
CA GLU A 187 -35.89 6.46 0.00
C GLU A 187 -35.03 5.37 0.66
N ASN A 188 -35.18 5.15 1.97
CA ASN A 188 -34.38 4.20 2.72
C ASN A 188 -34.81 2.76 2.42
N GLU A 189 -36.11 2.51 2.33
CA GLU A 189 -36.66 1.21 1.94
C GLU A 189 -36.28 0.86 0.49
N ALA A 190 -36.43 1.80 -0.44
CA ALA A 190 -35.99 1.61 -1.83
C ALA A 190 -34.49 1.32 -1.93
N GLY A 191 -33.67 2.03 -1.15
CA GLY A 191 -32.23 1.80 -1.04
C GLY A 191 -31.88 0.43 -0.46
N ALA A 192 -32.63 -0.06 0.52
CA ALA A 192 -32.43 -1.39 1.09
C ALA A 192 -32.73 -2.49 0.05
N ILE A 193 -33.84 -2.38 -0.69
CA ILE A 193 -34.21 -3.32 -1.75
C ILE A 193 -33.15 -3.33 -2.88
N TRP A 194 -32.62 -2.16 -3.24
CA TRP A 194 -31.52 -2.05 -4.21
C TRP A 194 -30.26 -2.77 -3.70
N ALA A 195 -29.86 -2.50 -2.45
CA ALA A 195 -28.69 -3.11 -1.83
C ALA A 195 -28.82 -4.64 -1.75
N GLU A 196 -29.98 -5.16 -1.35
CA GLU A 196 -30.26 -6.61 -1.35
C GLU A 196 -30.14 -7.20 -2.77
N SER A 197 -30.70 -6.52 -3.77
CA SER A 197 -30.62 -6.97 -5.17
C SER A 197 -29.17 -6.99 -5.69
N GLU A 198 -28.37 -5.99 -5.32
CA GLU A 198 -26.97 -5.88 -5.72
C GLU A 198 -26.10 -6.93 -5.03
N ILE A 199 -26.37 -7.22 -3.75
CA ILE A 199 -25.73 -8.32 -3.00
C ILE A 199 -26.02 -9.64 -3.70
N MET A 200 -27.28 -9.91 -4.04
CA MET A 200 -27.67 -11.15 -4.74
C MET A 200 -26.96 -11.29 -6.09
N ARG A 201 -26.87 -10.20 -6.88
CA ARG A 201 -26.17 -10.22 -8.17
C ARG A 201 -24.69 -10.55 -8.00
N VAL A 202 -24.03 -9.89 -7.05
CA VAL A 202 -22.61 -10.10 -6.75
C VAL A 202 -22.37 -11.50 -6.19
N GLU A 203 -23.26 -12.00 -5.33
CA GLU A 203 -23.20 -13.35 -4.78
C GLU A 203 -23.30 -14.39 -5.90
N GLU A 204 -24.20 -14.21 -6.86
CA GLU A 204 -24.36 -15.10 -8.01
C GLU A 204 -23.10 -15.10 -8.91
N GLU A 205 -22.47 -13.94 -9.11
CA GLU A 205 -21.17 -13.85 -9.79
C GLU A 205 -20.05 -14.60 -9.04
N TYR A 206 -20.02 -14.49 -7.71
CA TYR A 206 -19.07 -15.22 -6.88
C TYR A 206 -19.35 -16.73 -6.90
N MET A 207 -20.60 -17.15 -6.84
CA MET A 207 -21.01 -18.56 -6.95
C MET A 207 -20.60 -19.14 -8.31
N ALA A 208 -20.93 -18.47 -9.42
CA ALA A 208 -20.55 -18.91 -10.76
C ALA A 208 -19.03 -19.01 -10.93
N ARG A 209 -18.28 -18.07 -10.34
CA ARG A 209 -16.81 -18.14 -10.31
C ARG A 209 -16.29 -19.30 -9.47
N ALA A 210 -16.92 -19.57 -8.32
CA ALA A 210 -16.55 -20.67 -7.44
C ALA A 210 -16.87 -22.05 -8.06
N GLU A 211 -17.96 -22.15 -8.83
CA GLU A 211 -18.30 -23.33 -9.65
C GLU A 211 -17.25 -23.56 -10.75
N LYS A 212 -16.89 -22.50 -11.49
CA LYS A 212 -15.85 -22.57 -12.53
C LYS A 212 -14.48 -22.96 -11.96
N LEU A 213 -14.19 -22.59 -10.71
CA LEU A 213 -12.96 -22.96 -10.00
C LEU A 213 -13.05 -24.33 -9.29
N GLY A 214 -14.21 -25.00 -9.31
CA GLY A 214 -14.44 -26.30 -8.66
C GLY A 214 -14.43 -26.26 -7.13
N ILE A 215 -14.57 -25.07 -6.52
CA ILE A 215 -14.58 -24.87 -5.07
C ILE A 215 -16.00 -25.05 -4.52
N TYR A 216 -17.01 -24.74 -5.31
CA TYR A 216 -18.42 -24.81 -4.96
C TYR A 216 -19.18 -25.69 -5.95
N LYS A 217 -20.16 -26.48 -5.47
CA LYS A 217 -21.08 -27.27 -6.29
C LYS A 217 -22.50 -26.89 -5.87
N ARG A 218 -23.27 -26.32 -6.81
CA ARG A 218 -24.70 -26.05 -6.59
C ARG A 218 -25.40 -27.36 -6.22
N THR A 219 -26.08 -27.36 -5.08
CA THR A 219 -26.87 -28.50 -4.61
C THR A 219 -28.31 -28.25 -5.03
N ASP A 220 -28.56 -28.40 -6.33
CA ASP A 220 -29.90 -28.20 -6.90
C ASP A 220 -30.74 -29.46 -6.65
N ASN A 221 -31.22 -29.62 -5.42
CA ASN A 221 -32.28 -30.58 -5.11
C ASN A 221 -33.63 -29.97 -5.47
N GLU A 222 -33.99 -30.04 -6.76
CA GLU A 222 -35.40 -30.14 -7.20
C GLU A 222 -35.55 -30.69 -8.63
N GLN A 223 -34.57 -31.48 -9.10
CA GLN A 223 -34.77 -32.42 -10.20
C GLN A 223 -34.62 -33.83 -9.63
N ALA A 224 -35.63 -34.67 -9.86
CA ALA A 224 -35.67 -36.06 -9.43
C ALA A 224 -34.32 -36.78 -9.67
N PRO A 225 -33.87 -37.65 -8.74
CA PRO A 225 -32.56 -38.25 -8.81
C PRO A 225 -32.55 -39.38 -9.85
N ASP A 226 -32.36 -39.03 -11.12
CA ASP A 226 -31.78 -39.97 -12.09
C ASP A 226 -30.26 -39.92 -11.95
N THR A 227 -29.80 -40.38 -10.81
CA THR A 227 -28.48 -41.00 -10.72
C THR A 227 -28.65 -42.18 -9.81
N GLN A 228 -28.73 -43.34 -10.44
CA GLN A 228 -28.64 -44.65 -9.84
C GLN A 228 -27.65 -44.60 -8.69
N SER A 229 -28.21 -44.63 -7.49
CA SER A 229 -27.54 -45.07 -6.29
C SER A 229 -27.05 -46.48 -6.59
N SER A 230 -25.76 -46.61 -6.89
CA SER A 230 -25.04 -47.87 -6.73
C SER A 230 -24.92 -48.14 -5.23
N ALA A 231 -26.06 -48.44 -4.59
CA ALA A 231 -26.07 -49.32 -3.45
C ALA A 231 -25.65 -50.70 -3.98
N SER A 232 -24.68 -51.32 -3.29
CA SER A 232 -24.03 -52.60 -3.61
C SER A 232 -22.89 -52.54 -4.64
N THR A 233 -21.77 -51.98 -4.24
CA THR A 233 -20.53 -52.75 -4.37
C THR A 233 -19.89 -52.72 -3.00
N SER A 234 -19.98 -53.83 -2.28
CA SER A 234 -19.13 -54.07 -1.11
C SER A 234 -17.69 -53.74 -1.53
N ASP A 235 -17.04 -52.80 -0.85
CA ASP A 235 -15.65 -52.43 -1.11
C ASP A 235 -14.78 -53.70 -1.14
N ILE A 236 -14.45 -54.18 -2.35
CA ILE A 236 -13.65 -55.40 -2.57
C ILE A 236 -12.20 -55.18 -2.11
N TYR A 237 -11.78 -53.92 -1.92
CA TYR A 237 -10.54 -53.55 -1.28
C TYR A 237 -10.83 -52.96 0.10
N GLY A 238 -10.45 -53.69 1.15
CA GLY A 238 -10.59 -53.20 2.53
C GLY A 238 -9.88 -51.87 2.77
N GLU A 239 -10.33 -51.14 3.80
CA GLU A 239 -9.85 -49.81 4.19
C GLU A 239 -8.30 -49.75 4.20
N SER A 240 -7.73 -49.00 3.27
CA SER A 240 -6.28 -48.91 3.04
C SER A 240 -5.57 -48.37 4.29
N ALA A 241 -4.34 -48.83 4.54
CA ALA A 241 -3.52 -48.35 5.66
C ALA A 241 -3.35 -46.83 5.65
N LEU A 242 -3.39 -46.21 4.46
CA LEU A 242 -3.32 -44.75 4.30
C LEU A 242 -4.62 -44.04 4.70
N ASP A 243 -5.77 -44.66 4.50
CA ASP A 243 -7.07 -44.10 4.92
C ASP A 243 -7.23 -44.19 6.43
N LYS A 244 -6.78 -45.30 7.04
CA LYS A 244 -6.67 -45.44 8.50
C LYS A 244 -5.72 -44.39 9.09
N LEU A 245 -4.56 -44.16 8.46
CA LEU A 245 -3.62 -43.13 8.89
C LEU A 245 -4.20 -41.72 8.74
N ARG A 246 -4.92 -41.44 7.65
CA ARG A 246 -5.57 -40.14 7.44
C ARG A 246 -6.68 -39.91 8.46
N LYS A 247 -7.46 -40.93 8.79
CA LYS A 247 -8.51 -40.89 9.82
C LYS A 247 -7.92 -40.71 11.22
N ALA A 248 -6.83 -41.41 11.53
CA ALA A 248 -6.09 -41.25 12.80
C ALA A 248 -5.47 -39.85 12.92
N ASN A 249 -4.87 -39.31 11.86
CA ASN A 249 -4.30 -37.97 11.85
C ASN A 249 -5.39 -36.88 11.97
N LYS A 250 -6.52 -37.04 11.27
CA LYS A 250 -7.68 -36.14 11.42
C LYS A 250 -8.25 -36.17 12.83
N ALA A 251 -8.36 -37.34 13.45
CA ALA A 251 -8.83 -37.48 14.83
C ALA A 251 -7.86 -36.81 15.83
N ARG A 252 -6.55 -37.00 15.66
CA ARG A 252 -5.52 -36.33 16.47
C ARG A 252 -5.58 -34.80 16.34
N TRP A 253 -5.75 -34.29 15.12
CA TRP A 253 -5.92 -32.86 14.88
C TRP A 253 -7.17 -32.30 15.55
N MET A 254 -8.32 -32.98 15.43
CA MET A 254 -9.57 -32.57 16.08
C MET A 254 -9.44 -32.55 17.61
N GLU A 255 -8.70 -33.51 18.18
CA GLU A 255 -8.47 -33.57 19.62
C GLU A 255 -7.50 -32.49 20.12
N GLU A 256 -6.43 -32.21 19.36
CA GLU A 256 -5.51 -31.09 19.65
C GLU A 256 -6.22 -29.74 19.55
N ASP A 257 -7.12 -29.57 18.58
CA ASP A 257 -7.87 -28.34 18.38
C ASP A 257 -8.86 -28.11 19.53
N ARG A 258 -9.60 -29.15 19.91
CA ARG A 258 -10.48 -29.13 21.10
C ARG A 258 -9.70 -28.77 22.37
N LYS A 259 -8.51 -29.35 22.58
CA LYS A 259 -7.65 -29.01 23.74
C LYS A 259 -7.19 -27.55 23.72
N LYS A 260 -6.90 -26.99 22.54
CA LYS A 260 -6.52 -25.57 22.40
C LYS A 260 -7.70 -24.65 22.67
N GLU A 261 -8.90 -24.99 22.20
CA GLU A 261 -10.11 -24.22 22.51
C GLU A 261 -10.45 -24.26 24.00
N GLU A 262 -10.34 -25.42 24.65
CA GLU A 262 -10.52 -25.57 26.08
C GLU A 262 -9.47 -24.75 26.87
N ALA A 263 -8.20 -24.78 26.46
CA ALA A 263 -7.15 -23.97 27.07
C ALA A 263 -7.38 -22.47 26.88
N LYS A 264 -7.86 -22.02 25.71
CA LYS A 264 -8.23 -20.62 25.47
C LYS A 264 -9.37 -20.18 26.38
N LYS A 265 -10.43 -21.01 26.50
CA LYS A 265 -11.56 -20.73 27.40
C LYS A 265 -11.12 -20.66 28.86
N GLN A 266 -10.18 -21.52 29.28
CA GLN A 266 -9.61 -21.48 30.62
C GLN A 266 -8.80 -20.20 30.86
N GLN A 267 -7.93 -19.81 29.92
CA GLN A 267 -7.16 -18.56 30.02
C GLN A 267 -8.07 -17.33 30.03
N GLU A 268 -9.13 -17.30 29.23
CA GLU A 268 -10.10 -16.21 29.22
C GLU A 268 -10.88 -16.14 30.55
N ALA A 269 -11.32 -17.28 31.08
CA ALA A 269 -11.97 -17.35 32.38
C ALA A 269 -11.04 -16.90 33.52
N GLU A 270 -9.76 -17.27 33.47
CA GLU A 270 -8.74 -16.84 34.44
C GLU A 270 -8.46 -15.34 34.34
N ARG A 271 -8.38 -14.78 33.13
CA ARG A 271 -8.24 -13.33 32.92
C ARG A 271 -9.45 -12.55 33.43
N VAL A 272 -10.66 -13.05 33.15
CA VAL A 272 -11.91 -12.45 33.66
C VAL A 272 -11.98 -12.56 35.19
N ALA A 273 -11.55 -13.69 35.77
CA ALA A 273 -11.48 -13.86 37.21
C ALA A 273 -10.43 -12.94 37.87
N ALA A 274 -9.27 -12.75 37.23
CA ALA A 274 -8.23 -11.81 37.68
C ALA A 274 -8.73 -10.36 37.64
N LEU A 275 -9.35 -9.93 36.53
CA LEU A 275 -9.95 -8.59 36.41
C LEU A 275 -11.07 -8.38 37.45
N LYS A 276 -11.85 -9.42 37.76
CA LYS A 276 -12.91 -9.36 38.77
C LYS A 276 -12.36 -9.37 40.21
N ALA A 277 -11.22 -10.01 40.46
CA ALA A 277 -10.52 -9.96 41.74
C ALA A 277 -9.88 -8.58 41.97
N GLU A 278 -9.26 -8.02 40.93
CA GLU A 278 -8.69 -6.66 40.93
C GLU A 278 -9.78 -5.60 41.16
N ALA A 279 -10.96 -5.75 40.52
CA ALA A 279 -12.11 -4.87 40.75
C ALA A 279 -12.79 -5.02 42.13
N ARG A 280 -12.43 -6.05 42.93
CA ARG A 280 -13.02 -6.29 44.26
C ARG A 280 -12.20 -5.69 45.40
N ASP A 281 -10.92 -5.41 45.17
CA ASP A 281 -10.04 -4.77 46.15
C ASP A 281 -10.03 -3.23 46.05
N GLU A 282 -10.65 -2.64 45.02
CA GLU A 282 -10.82 -1.20 44.91
C GLU A 282 -12.14 -0.72 45.55
N ASN A 283 -12.00 -0.11 46.73
CA ASN A 283 -13.05 0.68 47.39
C ASN A 283 -13.27 1.99 46.58
N PRO A 284 -14.50 2.43 46.27
CA PRO A 284 -14.72 3.50 45.30
C PRO A 284 -14.61 4.87 46.00
N THR A 285 -13.41 5.45 45.99
CA THR A 285 -13.23 6.89 46.20
C THR A 285 -12.11 7.40 45.31
N ALA A 286 -12.47 8.01 44.19
CA ALA A 286 -11.95 9.28 43.70
C ALA A 286 -12.21 9.39 42.19
N ASP A 287 -13.11 10.29 41.82
CA ASP A 287 -13.16 10.90 40.50
C ASP A 287 -11.78 11.40 40.09
N THR A 288 -11.22 10.84 39.01
CA THR A 288 -10.21 11.57 38.25
C THR A 288 -10.41 11.35 36.76
N LYS A 289 -10.61 12.46 36.08
CA LYS A 289 -10.89 12.60 34.66
C LYS A 289 -9.71 12.12 33.81
N ASP A 290 -10.03 11.39 32.76
CA ASP A 290 -9.14 11.07 31.66
C ASP A 290 -8.64 12.33 30.94
N GLU A 291 -7.32 12.47 30.80
CA GLU A 291 -6.66 13.37 29.85
C GLU A 291 -5.76 12.51 28.94
N PRO A 292 -6.03 12.42 27.62
CA PRO A 292 -5.21 11.65 26.70
C PRO A 292 -4.03 12.50 26.25
N GLY A 293 -2.84 12.21 26.78
CA GLY A 293 -1.59 12.68 26.19
C GLY A 293 -0.60 13.21 27.20
N LYS A 294 0.24 12.30 27.74
CA LYS A 294 1.58 12.58 28.29
C LYS A 294 2.20 11.28 28.75
N ILE A 295 3.16 10.73 28.01
CA ILE A 295 4.24 9.92 28.60
C ILE A 295 5.53 10.24 27.82
N PHE A 296 6.25 11.26 28.28
CA PHE A 296 7.70 11.28 28.21
C PHE A 296 8.18 11.43 29.65
N SER A 297 8.58 10.32 30.27
CA SER A 297 9.40 10.33 31.48
C SER A 297 10.86 10.16 31.04
N PRO A 298 11.71 11.19 31.23
CA PRO A 298 13.14 11.03 31.02
C PRO A 298 13.68 10.28 32.24
N PHE A 299 14.01 8.99 32.08
CA PHE A 299 14.77 8.09 32.98
C PHE A 299 14.16 6.74 33.38
N ASP A 300 13.14 6.21 32.70
CA ASP A 300 12.79 4.79 32.86
C ASP A 300 12.68 4.03 31.54
N GLU A 301 13.39 2.91 31.51
CA GLU A 301 13.28 1.74 30.64
C GLU A 301 12.63 1.98 29.25
N ILE A 302 13.48 2.18 28.23
CA ILE A 302 13.05 2.21 26.82
C ILE A 302 12.58 0.80 26.42
N ALA A 303 11.34 0.48 26.75
CA ALA A 303 10.64 -0.66 26.20
C ALA A 303 10.32 -0.39 24.72
N LEU A 304 10.50 -1.40 23.88
CA LEU A 304 10.10 -1.33 22.46
C LEU A 304 8.58 -1.14 22.41
N ALA A 305 8.12 0.07 22.12
CA ALA A 305 6.70 0.34 21.93
C ALA A 305 6.17 -0.49 20.77
N GLN A 306 5.16 -1.34 21.03
CA GLN A 306 4.44 -1.98 19.94
C GLN A 306 3.72 -0.89 19.13
N PRO A 307 3.68 -1.00 17.79
CA PRO A 307 3.01 -0.01 16.96
C PRO A 307 1.54 0.07 17.37
N ALA A 308 1.06 1.28 17.67
CA ALA A 308 -0.33 1.51 18.06
C ALA A 308 -1.27 0.92 17.00
N GLN A 309 -1.98 -0.15 17.34
CA GLN A 309 -2.98 -0.74 16.47
C GLN A 309 -4.13 0.26 16.30
N LYS A 310 -4.51 0.52 15.06
CA LYS A 310 -5.77 1.23 14.78
C LYS A 310 -6.91 0.33 15.25
N ALA A 311 -7.69 0.79 16.21
CA ALA A 311 -8.67 0.01 16.99
C ALA A 311 -9.79 -0.69 16.19
N TRP A 312 -9.87 -0.46 14.87
CA TRP A 312 -10.93 -0.94 13.99
C TRP A 312 -10.49 -1.98 12.94
N LEU A 313 -9.22 -2.41 12.93
CA LEU A 313 -8.80 -3.56 12.12
C LEU A 313 -8.46 -4.74 13.02
N GLU A 314 -9.18 -5.85 12.84
CA GLU A 314 -8.78 -7.12 13.43
C GLU A 314 -7.35 -7.47 12.99
N PRO A 315 -6.44 -7.82 13.91
CA PRO A 315 -5.12 -8.27 13.53
C PRO A 315 -5.25 -9.56 12.71
N VAL A 316 -4.89 -9.46 11.43
CA VAL A 316 -4.76 -10.64 10.57
C VAL A 316 -3.71 -11.56 11.18
N GLU A 317 -4.16 -12.65 11.80
CA GLU A 317 -3.25 -13.63 12.39
C GLU A 317 -2.41 -14.27 11.28
N ARG A 318 -1.09 -14.06 11.36
CA ARG A 318 -0.16 -14.68 10.43
C ARG A 318 -0.13 -16.19 10.64
N LYS A 319 0.11 -16.92 9.54
CA LYS A 319 0.20 -18.39 9.55
C LYS A 319 1.25 -18.86 10.58
N PRO A 320 1.03 -19.99 11.29
CA PRO A 320 1.92 -20.44 12.37
C PRO A 320 3.38 -20.63 11.97
N TRP A 321 3.62 -21.15 10.75
CA TRP A 321 4.97 -21.34 10.24
C TRP A 321 5.70 -20.01 9.96
N VAL A 322 4.97 -18.92 9.67
CA VAL A 322 5.54 -17.59 9.48
C VAL A 322 5.94 -17.00 10.83
N LYS A 323 5.08 -17.14 11.85
CA LYS A 323 5.38 -16.72 13.24
C LYS A 323 6.68 -17.33 13.76
N TYR A 324 6.91 -18.62 13.47
CA TYR A 324 8.18 -19.28 13.80
C TYR A 324 9.41 -18.54 13.24
N TYR A 325 9.37 -18.13 11.96
CA TYR A 325 10.49 -17.40 11.37
C TYR A 325 10.59 -15.95 11.85
N GLU A 326 9.47 -15.32 12.21
CA GLU A 326 9.46 -13.99 12.84
C GLU A 326 10.17 -14.03 14.20
N GLU A 327 9.81 -14.97 15.07
CA GLU A 327 10.46 -15.18 16.37
C GLU A 327 11.95 -15.53 16.26
N GLN A 328 12.35 -16.20 15.17
CA GLN A 328 13.77 -16.47 14.91
C GLN A 328 14.53 -15.26 14.36
N ALA A 329 13.81 -14.33 13.74
CA ALA A 329 14.34 -13.11 13.14
C ALA A 329 14.36 -11.92 14.12
N THR A 330 13.60 -11.97 15.21
CA THR A 330 13.73 -11.01 16.33
C THR A 330 15.08 -11.20 17.01
N ILE A 331 15.92 -10.17 16.89
CA ILE A 331 17.28 -10.18 17.46
C ILE A 331 17.22 -9.94 18.97
N ILE A 332 16.34 -9.04 19.40
CA ILE A 332 16.07 -8.69 20.79
C ILE A 332 14.80 -9.46 21.19
N LYS A 333 14.97 -10.51 22.00
CA LYS A 333 13.86 -11.35 22.47
C LYS A 333 13.24 -10.81 23.76
N ASP A 334 14.09 -10.29 24.63
CA ASP A 334 13.66 -9.61 25.85
C ASP A 334 13.31 -8.17 25.47
N ASN A 335 12.16 -7.64 25.91
CA ASN A 335 11.73 -6.27 25.58
C ASN A 335 12.64 -5.15 26.16
N LYS A 336 13.85 -5.51 26.61
CA LYS A 336 14.85 -4.61 27.18
C LYS A 336 15.97 -4.40 26.16
N ILE A 337 16.25 -3.14 25.84
CA ILE A 337 17.38 -2.79 24.97
C ILE A 337 18.69 -3.10 25.71
N PRO A 338 19.66 -3.78 25.07
CA PRO A 338 20.97 -4.00 25.69
C PRO A 338 21.67 -2.68 26.04
N ASN A 339 22.07 -2.55 27.31
CA ASN A 339 22.87 -1.43 27.80
C ASN A 339 24.31 -1.55 27.26
N LEU A 340 24.57 -0.94 26.10
CA LEU A 340 25.86 -0.92 25.41
C LEU A 340 26.39 0.52 25.38
N SER A 341 27.70 0.69 25.61
CA SER A 341 28.35 1.99 25.42
C SER A 341 28.34 2.42 23.95
N THR A 342 28.38 3.73 23.71
CA THR A 342 28.41 4.34 22.37
C THR A 342 29.53 3.76 21.50
N LEU A 343 30.72 3.57 22.08
CA LEU A 343 31.87 2.98 21.37
C LEU A 343 31.60 1.54 20.93
N ARG A 344 30.89 0.74 21.74
CA ARG A 344 30.55 -0.64 21.39
C ARG A 344 29.45 -0.73 20.33
N ARG A 345 28.60 0.30 20.23
CA ARG A 345 27.56 0.42 19.19
C ARG A 345 28.15 0.90 17.86
N LEU A 346 29.07 1.86 17.87
CA LEU A 346 29.60 2.47 16.64
C LEU A 346 30.92 1.87 16.16
N GLY A 347 31.78 1.42 17.08
CA GLY A 347 33.14 0.96 16.77
C GLY A 347 33.21 -0.15 15.71
N PRO A 348 32.48 -1.28 15.86
CA PRO A 348 32.50 -2.35 14.87
C PRO A 348 32.06 -1.89 13.47
N SER A 349 31.00 -1.07 13.41
CA SER A 349 30.48 -0.49 12.17
C SER A 349 31.46 0.50 11.54
N ALA A 350 32.21 1.25 12.35
CA ALA A 350 33.26 2.16 11.91
C ALA A 350 34.44 1.41 11.28
N LEU A 351 34.82 0.25 11.85
CA LEU A 351 35.86 -0.61 11.25
C LEU A 351 35.44 -1.14 9.88
N VAL A 352 34.18 -1.56 9.72
CA VAL A 352 33.65 -1.96 8.41
C VAL A 352 33.67 -0.78 7.43
N LEU A 353 33.27 0.42 7.87
CA LEU A 353 33.35 1.62 7.04
C LEU A 353 34.79 1.88 6.57
N LEU A 354 35.77 1.88 7.48
CA LEU A 354 37.18 2.08 7.13
C LEU A 354 37.70 1.01 6.17
N ALA A 355 37.30 -0.26 6.39
CA ALA A 355 37.66 -1.35 5.49
C ALA A 355 37.06 -1.16 4.08
N VAL A 356 35.79 -0.73 3.98
CA VAL A 356 35.14 -0.43 2.70
C VAL A 356 35.81 0.76 2.01
N LEU A 357 36.12 1.84 2.73
CA LEU A 357 36.81 3.00 2.16
C LEU A 357 38.23 2.64 1.67
N GLY A 358 38.99 1.88 2.45
CA GLY A 358 40.30 1.37 2.04
C GLY A 358 40.21 0.44 0.82
N GLY A 359 39.20 -0.43 0.78
CA GLY A 359 38.92 -1.29 -0.37
C GLY A 359 38.50 -0.50 -1.61
N CYS A 360 37.72 0.57 -1.45
CA CYS A 360 37.33 1.47 -2.54
C CYS A 360 38.54 2.22 -3.10
N TRP A 361 39.41 2.76 -2.24
CA TRP A 361 40.66 3.39 -2.65
C TRP A 361 41.60 2.40 -3.37
N MET A 362 41.74 1.18 -2.84
CA MET A 362 42.50 0.14 -3.52
C MET A 362 41.90 -0.22 -4.88
N LEU A 363 40.57 -0.30 -4.97
CA LEU A 363 39.86 -0.59 -6.22
C LEU A 363 40.12 0.50 -7.26
N THR A 364 40.12 1.78 -6.90
CA THR A 364 40.40 2.85 -7.87
C THR A 364 41.81 2.81 -8.43
N GLU A 365 42.81 2.47 -7.60
CA GLU A 365 44.22 2.42 -8.01
C GLU A 365 44.57 1.15 -8.81
N THR A 366 43.94 0.02 -8.48
CA THR A 366 44.34 -1.30 -9.02
C THR A 366 43.43 -1.82 -10.14
N TYR A 367 42.23 -1.28 -10.30
CA TYR A 367 41.26 -1.81 -11.25
C TYR A 367 41.61 -1.45 -12.69
N THR A 368 41.83 -2.48 -13.51
CA THR A 368 41.98 -2.35 -14.96
C THR A 368 40.77 -3.01 -15.65
N PRO A 369 40.11 -2.31 -16.61
CA PRO A 369 38.91 -2.85 -17.25
C PRO A 369 39.27 -4.05 -18.15
N PRO A 370 38.53 -5.17 -18.06
CA PRO A 370 38.84 -6.36 -18.85
C PRO A 370 38.58 -6.12 -20.35
N PRO A 371 39.44 -6.69 -21.23
CA PRO A 371 39.22 -6.64 -22.67
C PRO A 371 37.93 -7.37 -23.05
N ARG A 372 37.32 -7.00 -24.19
CA ARG A 372 35.99 -7.50 -24.61
C ARG A 372 35.88 -9.03 -24.64
N SER A 373 36.95 -9.72 -25.05
CA SER A 373 37.02 -11.19 -25.11
C SER A 373 36.99 -11.89 -23.75
N ALA A 374 37.38 -11.20 -22.68
CA ALA A 374 37.39 -11.74 -21.32
C ALA A 374 36.09 -11.44 -20.54
N ARG A 375 35.10 -10.77 -21.17
CA ARG A 375 33.83 -10.41 -20.53
C ARG A 375 32.83 -11.55 -20.63
N MET A 376 32.09 -11.81 -19.55
CA MET A 376 30.96 -12.74 -19.54
C MET A 376 29.87 -12.34 -20.54
N PHE A 377 29.66 -11.04 -20.73
CA PHE A 377 28.74 -10.47 -21.73
C PHE A 377 29.52 -9.53 -22.66
N PRO A 378 30.12 -10.06 -23.75
CA PRO A 378 30.96 -9.26 -24.66
C PRO A 378 30.22 -8.15 -25.40
N ASP A 379 28.92 -8.32 -25.63
CA ASP A 379 28.11 -7.42 -26.46
C ASP A 379 27.41 -6.31 -25.67
N VAL A 380 27.50 -6.36 -24.33
CA VAL A 380 26.86 -5.39 -23.45
C VAL A 380 27.88 -4.30 -23.05
N PRO A 381 27.51 -3.01 -23.12
CA PRO A 381 28.38 -1.93 -22.63
C PRO A 381 28.74 -2.12 -21.15
N PRO A 382 29.99 -1.82 -20.71
CA PRO A 382 30.41 -1.98 -19.33
C PRO A 382 29.54 -1.26 -18.28
N ALA A 383 29.01 -0.08 -18.64
CA ALA A 383 28.09 0.69 -17.80
C ALA A 383 26.80 -0.10 -17.52
N VAL A 384 26.15 -0.60 -18.58
CA VAL A 384 24.94 -1.44 -18.48
C VAL A 384 25.20 -2.69 -17.68
N ALA A 385 26.32 -3.37 -17.92
CA ALA A 385 26.66 -4.57 -17.18
C ALA A 385 26.81 -4.29 -15.67
N THR A 386 27.37 -3.14 -15.30
CA THR A 386 27.57 -2.74 -13.90
C THR A 386 26.26 -2.32 -13.24
N LEU A 387 25.50 -1.43 -13.89
CA LEU A 387 24.19 -0.98 -13.37
C LEU A 387 23.17 -2.12 -13.32
N GLY A 388 23.19 -3.00 -14.32
CA GLY A 388 22.41 -4.22 -14.36
C GLY A 388 22.76 -5.16 -13.22
N ALA A 389 24.06 -5.35 -12.92
CA ALA A 389 24.49 -6.15 -11.78
C ALA A 389 24.04 -5.56 -10.43
N ILE A 390 24.19 -4.24 -10.22
CA ILE A 390 23.69 -3.57 -9.01
C ILE A 390 22.18 -3.72 -8.89
N THR A 391 21.44 -3.52 -9.97
CA THR A 391 19.99 -3.68 -10.02
C THR A 391 19.58 -5.13 -9.71
N ALA A 392 20.30 -6.11 -10.26
CA ALA A 392 20.07 -7.53 -9.99
C ALA A 392 20.33 -7.88 -8.52
N ILE A 393 21.38 -7.33 -7.90
CA ILE A 393 21.65 -7.50 -6.47
C ILE A 393 20.50 -6.89 -5.65
N ASN A 394 20.08 -5.66 -5.93
CA ASN A 394 18.97 -5.02 -5.22
C ASN A 394 17.68 -5.84 -5.33
N PHE A 395 17.38 -6.36 -6.53
CA PHE A 395 16.22 -7.21 -6.75
C PHE A 395 16.35 -8.56 -6.04
N ALA A 396 17.53 -9.19 -6.04
CA ALA A 396 17.77 -10.45 -5.33
C ALA A 396 17.60 -10.28 -3.81
N VAL A 397 18.14 -9.19 -3.24
CA VAL A 397 17.97 -8.83 -1.83
C VAL A 397 16.49 -8.54 -1.52
N PHE A 398 15.79 -7.86 -2.42
CA PHE A 398 14.34 -7.62 -2.31
C PHE A 398 13.54 -8.94 -2.30
N VAL A 399 13.87 -9.90 -3.17
CA VAL A 399 13.24 -11.23 -3.18
C VAL A 399 13.61 -12.02 -1.92
N ALA A 400 14.84 -11.90 -1.41
CA ALA A 400 15.27 -12.55 -0.18
C ALA A 400 14.42 -12.10 1.03
N TRP A 401 13.97 -10.85 1.07
CA TRP A 401 13.00 -10.37 2.06
C TRP A 401 11.62 -11.04 1.99
N ARG A 402 11.29 -11.71 0.88
CA ARG A 402 10.02 -12.44 0.72
C ARG A 402 10.10 -13.90 1.15
N ILE A 403 11.29 -14.37 1.55
CA ILE A 403 11.55 -15.75 1.94
C ILE A 403 11.73 -15.79 3.46
N PRO A 404 10.73 -16.26 4.25
CA PRO A 404 10.78 -16.22 5.71
C PRO A 404 12.01 -16.89 6.35
N PRO A 405 12.52 -18.03 5.85
CA PRO A 405 13.76 -18.62 6.34
C PRO A 405 14.98 -17.68 6.34
N LEU A 406 15.03 -16.68 5.44
CA LEU A 406 16.17 -15.77 5.31
C LEU A 406 16.10 -14.57 6.25
N TRP A 407 14.95 -14.28 6.87
CA TRP A 407 14.74 -13.05 7.65
C TRP A 407 15.75 -12.85 8.78
N ARG A 408 16.17 -13.93 9.44
CA ARG A 408 17.21 -13.85 10.48
C ARG A 408 18.54 -13.34 9.92
N THR A 409 18.93 -13.78 8.74
CA THR A 409 20.16 -13.31 8.08
C THR A 409 19.97 -11.89 7.58
N MET A 410 18.84 -11.61 6.93
CA MET A 410 18.52 -10.29 6.38
C MET A 410 18.50 -9.19 7.44
N ASN A 411 17.91 -9.45 8.61
CA ASN A 411 17.91 -8.50 9.73
C ASN A 411 19.32 -8.22 10.29
N LYS A 412 20.26 -9.16 10.15
CA LYS A 412 21.64 -9.01 10.63
C LYS A 412 22.55 -8.35 9.59
N THR A 413 22.31 -8.56 8.31
CA THR A 413 23.24 -8.16 7.25
C THR A 413 22.73 -7.06 6.33
N PHE A 414 21.42 -6.87 6.19
CA PHE A 414 20.80 -5.93 5.26
C PHE A 414 19.90 -4.89 5.96
N GLN A 415 20.04 -4.73 7.27
CA GLN A 415 19.34 -3.70 8.04
C GLN A 415 20.26 -3.18 9.16
N VAL A 416 20.07 -1.93 9.56
CA VAL A 416 20.78 -1.31 10.67
C VAL A 416 19.74 -0.81 11.68
N THR A 417 19.91 -1.18 12.94
CA THR A 417 19.06 -0.73 14.05
C THR A 417 19.94 -0.09 15.11
N ALA A 418 19.60 1.11 15.58
CA ALA A 418 20.40 1.84 16.57
C ALA A 418 20.48 1.12 17.93
N ALA A 419 19.46 0.33 18.28
CA ALA A 419 19.41 -0.45 19.53
C ALA A 419 20.48 -1.55 19.59
N TYR A 420 20.73 -2.24 18.47
CA TYR A 420 21.75 -3.29 18.36
C TYR A 420 22.28 -3.36 16.92
N PRO A 421 23.26 -2.51 16.56
CA PRO A 421 23.77 -2.46 15.20
C PRO A 421 24.72 -3.62 14.92
N PHE A 422 24.48 -4.32 13.81
CA PHE A 422 25.44 -5.29 13.27
C PHE A 422 26.38 -4.58 12.30
N ALA A 423 27.69 -4.80 12.47
CA ALA A 423 28.71 -4.10 11.70
C ALA A 423 28.57 -4.29 10.18
N ILE A 424 28.30 -5.52 9.73
CA ILE A 424 28.13 -5.81 8.29
C ILE A 424 26.84 -5.19 7.72
N GLY A 425 25.87 -4.89 8.59
CA GLY A 425 24.63 -4.21 8.24
C GLY A 425 24.85 -2.84 7.61
N THR A 426 25.93 -2.12 7.97
CA THR A 426 26.21 -0.80 7.36
C THR A 426 26.50 -0.89 5.87
N LEU A 427 27.13 -1.96 5.41
CA LEU A 427 27.38 -2.20 3.99
C LEU A 427 26.16 -2.83 3.30
N GLY A 428 25.50 -3.81 3.91
CA GLY A 428 24.39 -4.48 3.25
C GLY A 428 23.13 -3.62 3.16
N ALA A 429 22.89 -2.71 4.11
CA ALA A 429 21.68 -1.89 4.15
C ALA A 429 21.46 -1.05 2.88
N GLN A 430 22.50 -0.59 2.19
CA GLN A 430 22.34 0.18 0.94
C GLN A 430 21.71 -0.63 -0.21
N PHE A 431 21.79 -1.96 -0.18
CA PHE A 431 21.16 -2.83 -1.19
C PHE A 431 19.72 -3.23 -0.81
N SER A 432 19.31 -2.94 0.42
CA SER A 432 18.08 -3.44 1.02
C SER A 432 16.88 -2.56 0.70
N HIS A 433 15.84 -3.15 0.10
CA HIS A 433 14.59 -2.46 -0.20
C HIS A 433 13.41 -3.30 0.31
N GLN A 434 12.47 -2.67 1.04
CA GLN A 434 11.30 -3.36 1.61
C GLN A 434 10.04 -3.21 0.74
N SER A 435 9.87 -2.05 0.09
CA SER A 435 8.71 -1.76 -0.76
C SER A 435 9.06 -1.71 -2.24
N ILE A 436 8.15 -2.18 -3.08
CA ILE A 436 8.30 -2.19 -4.55
C ILE A 436 8.48 -0.77 -5.07
N ARG A 437 7.69 0.18 -4.55
CA ARG A 437 7.78 1.60 -4.94
C ARG A 437 9.17 2.18 -4.66
N HIS A 438 9.74 1.89 -3.48
CA HIS A 438 11.07 2.37 -3.12
C HIS A 438 12.16 1.78 -4.02
N LEU A 439 12.08 0.47 -4.32
CA LEU A 439 13.00 -0.20 -5.24
C LEU A 439 12.89 0.36 -6.66
N PHE A 440 11.67 0.57 -7.15
CA PHE A 440 11.42 1.09 -8.49
C PHE A 440 12.01 2.49 -8.67
N ILE A 441 11.69 3.41 -7.76
CA ILE A 441 12.19 4.80 -7.85
C ILE A 441 13.71 4.84 -7.73
N ASN A 442 14.31 4.09 -6.80
CA ASN A 442 15.78 4.01 -6.69
C ASN A 442 16.42 3.49 -7.97
N THR A 443 15.83 2.45 -8.57
CA THR A 443 16.34 1.89 -9.82
C THR A 443 16.21 2.90 -10.95
N VAL A 444 15.04 3.51 -11.15
CA VAL A 444 14.83 4.50 -12.22
C VAL A 444 15.73 5.71 -12.08
N MET A 445 16.03 6.16 -10.85
CA MET A 445 16.98 7.26 -10.62
C MET A 445 18.43 6.82 -10.80
N LEU A 446 18.80 5.60 -10.40
CA LEU A 446 20.15 5.08 -10.54
C LEU A 446 20.59 4.99 -12.01
N TRP A 447 19.71 4.60 -12.93
CA TRP A 447 20.10 4.31 -14.32
C TRP A 447 20.60 5.53 -15.12
N PRO A 448 19.89 6.68 -15.21
CA PRO A 448 20.35 7.82 -15.98
C PRO A 448 21.60 8.47 -15.38
N PHE A 449 21.60 8.73 -14.06
CA PHE A 449 22.74 9.35 -13.39
C PHE A 449 23.93 8.40 -13.29
N GLY A 450 23.65 7.12 -13.01
CA GLY A 450 24.67 6.09 -12.91
C GLY A 450 25.32 5.77 -14.24
N TRP A 451 24.56 5.81 -15.35
CA TRP A 451 25.14 5.66 -16.68
C TRP A 451 26.14 6.78 -16.96
N ILE A 452 25.70 8.04 -16.84
CA ILE A 452 26.53 9.21 -17.13
C ILE A 452 27.80 9.18 -16.29
N LEU A 453 27.65 9.00 -14.98
CA LEU A 453 28.80 8.97 -14.07
C LEU A 453 29.75 7.81 -14.40
N HIS A 454 29.22 6.63 -14.72
CA HIS A 454 30.06 5.47 -15.06
C HIS A 454 30.88 5.72 -16.32
N ASP A 455 30.32 6.33 -17.35
CA ASP A 455 31.06 6.65 -18.58
C ASP A 455 32.11 7.75 -18.34
N ASP A 456 31.86 8.69 -17.43
CA ASP A 456 32.79 9.76 -17.10
C ASP A 456 33.99 9.28 -16.26
N VAL A 457 33.76 8.50 -15.20
CA VAL A 457 34.82 8.12 -14.24
C VAL A 457 35.36 6.70 -14.45
N GLY A 458 34.69 5.90 -15.28
CA GLY A 458 35.01 4.49 -15.48
C GLY A 458 34.51 3.57 -14.36
N ARG A 459 34.53 2.26 -14.64
CA ARG A 459 33.90 1.23 -13.79
C ARG A 459 34.44 1.12 -12.37
N GLY A 460 35.76 1.19 -12.20
CA GLY A 460 36.43 1.04 -10.89
C GLY A 460 36.06 2.19 -9.95
N THR A 461 36.27 3.42 -10.41
CA THR A 461 35.90 4.65 -9.68
C THR A 461 34.41 4.74 -9.42
N PHE A 462 33.57 4.39 -10.40
CA PHE A 462 32.12 4.36 -10.22
C PHE A 462 31.69 3.43 -9.07
N LEU A 463 32.21 2.19 -9.05
CA LEU A 463 31.88 1.22 -8.01
C LEU A 463 32.39 1.66 -6.63
N ALA A 464 33.59 2.24 -6.58
CA ALA A 464 34.17 2.81 -5.36
C ALA A 464 33.29 3.94 -4.79
N VAL A 465 32.88 4.90 -5.62
CA VAL A 465 31.98 5.99 -5.21
C VAL A 465 30.63 5.44 -4.75
N TYR A 466 30.04 4.51 -5.50
CA TYR A 466 28.75 3.89 -5.16
C TYR A 466 28.77 3.22 -3.78
N LEU A 467 29.78 2.39 -3.50
CA LEU A 467 29.94 1.69 -2.22
C LEU A 467 30.32 2.62 -1.07
N ALA A 468 31.22 3.58 -1.32
CA ALA A 468 31.65 4.54 -0.32
C ALA A 468 30.50 5.45 0.13
N CYS A 469 29.78 6.07 -0.81
CA CYS A 469 28.65 6.95 -0.50
C CYS A 469 27.53 6.22 0.25
N GLY A 470 27.19 4.99 -0.17
CA GLY A 470 26.17 4.20 0.51
C GLY A 470 26.57 3.83 1.94
N THR A 471 27.80 3.35 2.14
CA THR A 471 28.30 2.95 3.47
C THR A 471 28.52 4.14 4.41
N VAL A 472 29.00 5.28 3.89
CA VAL A 472 29.12 6.52 4.68
C VAL A 472 27.75 7.04 5.09
N GLY A 473 26.76 7.02 4.17
CA GLY A 473 25.40 7.45 4.46
C GLY A 473 24.71 6.60 5.54
N THR A 474 24.84 5.27 5.45
CA THR A 474 24.27 4.35 6.46
C THR A 474 24.97 4.50 7.81
N TYR A 475 26.30 4.63 7.84
CA TYR A 475 27.04 4.87 9.07
C TYR A 475 26.71 6.22 9.70
N GLY A 476 26.61 7.29 8.89
CA GLY A 476 26.23 8.62 9.37
C GLY A 476 24.83 8.61 10.00
N SER A 477 23.87 7.93 9.36
CA SER A 477 22.53 7.73 9.91
C SER A 477 22.55 6.95 11.23
N LEU A 478 23.35 5.89 11.33
CA LEU A 478 23.53 5.13 12.57
C LEU A 478 24.14 5.99 13.68
N ALA A 479 25.21 6.73 13.38
CA ALA A 479 25.89 7.59 14.32
C ALA A 479 24.95 8.67 14.86
N PHE A 480 24.15 9.30 13.99
CA PHE A 480 23.14 10.27 14.40
C PHE A 480 22.13 9.66 15.37
N ASN A 481 21.52 8.52 15.04
CA ASN A 481 20.50 7.88 15.89
C ASN A 481 21.04 7.26 17.21
N VAL A 482 22.35 7.08 17.34
CA VAL A 482 22.98 6.58 18.57
C VAL A 482 23.43 7.73 19.48
N LEU A 483 23.71 8.90 18.91
CA LEU A 483 24.21 10.09 19.64
C LEU A 483 23.11 11.10 19.97
N ALA A 484 22.06 11.18 19.14
CA ALA A 484 20.84 11.94 19.40
C ALA A 484 19.95 11.20 20.40
#